data_AF-A0A533WAS8-F1
#
_entry.id   AF-A0A533WAS8-F1
#
_cell.length_a   1.000
_cell.length_b   1.000
_cell.length_c   1.000
_cell.angle_alpha   90.00
_cell.angle_beta   90.00
_cell.angle_gamma   90.00
#
_symmetry.space_group_name_H-M   'P 1'
#
loop_
_entity.id
_entity.type
_entity.pdbx_description
1 polymer ?
#
loop_
_entity_poly.entity_id
_entity_poly.type
_entity_poly.pdbx_seq_one_letter_code
_entity_poly.pdbx_strand_id
1 'polypeptide(L)'
;MGSLVKVGAYKMLFEEPPLPLFGFKSGATWILGAFARIDDYEEASLFFYTRMSGEPPAGFVRYSPAKTTETAFSKKTDEHGFVYIKVVKLAEKHPLVQF
;
A
#
# COMPACT_ATOMS: atom_id res chain seq x y z
N MET A 1 1.55 9.00 2.11
CA MET A 1 1.35 7.63 2.64
C MET A 1 -0.10 7.37 3.09
N GLY A 2 -0.70 8.21 3.94
CA GLY A 2 -2.09 7.99 4.42
C GLY A 2 -3.14 7.77 3.32
N SER A 3 -3.15 8.58 2.25
CA SER A 3 -4.09 8.39 1.14
C SER A 3 -3.90 7.05 0.39
N LEU A 4 -2.65 6.60 0.23
CA LEU A 4 -2.35 5.31 -0.40
C LEU A 4 -2.82 4.14 0.46
N VAL A 5 -2.66 4.23 1.78
CA VAL A 5 -3.16 3.24 2.73
C VAL A 5 -4.68 3.16 2.71
N LYS A 6 -5.36 4.29 2.55
CA LYS A 6 -6.82 4.32 2.35
C LYS A 6 -7.24 3.56 1.09
N VAL A 7 -6.48 3.69 -0.01
CA VAL A 7 -6.67 2.85 -1.20
C VAL A 7 -6.35 1.39 -0.89
N GLY A 8 -5.26 1.07 -0.19
CA GLY A 8 -4.98 -0.31 0.22
C GLY A 8 -6.12 -0.93 1.04
N ALA A 9 -6.78 -0.14 1.88
CA ALA A 9 -7.82 -0.60 2.78
C ALA A 9 -9.25 -0.60 2.22
N TYR A 10 -9.53 -0.02 1.03
CA TYR A 10 -10.92 0.25 0.61
C TYR A 10 -11.79 -1.01 0.56
N LYS A 11 -11.20 -2.15 0.19
CA LYS A 11 -11.88 -3.44 0.10
C LYS A 11 -12.48 -3.91 1.43
N MET A 12 -11.94 -3.46 2.55
CA MET A 12 -12.50 -3.76 3.87
C MET A 12 -13.90 -3.18 4.09
N LEU A 13 -14.28 -2.12 3.35
CA LEU A 13 -15.65 -1.60 3.37
C LEU A 13 -16.67 -2.60 2.80
N PHE A 14 -16.19 -3.55 2.01
CA PHE A 14 -16.98 -4.61 1.38
C PHE A 14 -16.68 -5.97 2.02
N GLU A 15 -16.17 -5.97 3.27
CA GLU A 15 -15.78 -7.16 4.04
C GLU A 15 -14.70 -8.04 3.34
N GLU A 16 -13.98 -7.46 2.39
CA GLU A 16 -12.87 -8.09 1.69
C GLU A 16 -11.52 -7.74 2.35
N PRO A 17 -10.50 -8.61 2.23
CA PRO A 17 -9.16 -8.30 2.74
C PRO A 17 -8.56 -7.05 2.05
N PRO A 18 -7.75 -6.26 2.78
CA PRO A 18 -7.07 -5.10 2.19
C PRO A 18 -6.07 -5.53 1.12
N LEU A 19 -5.90 -4.68 0.11
CA LEU A 19 -4.89 -4.83 -0.92
C LEU A 19 -3.49 -4.64 -0.33
N PRO A 20 -2.52 -5.55 -0.63
CA PRO A 20 -1.16 -5.36 -0.20
C PRO A 20 -0.52 -4.14 -0.89
N LEU A 21 0.45 -3.53 -0.21
CA LEU A 21 1.33 -2.55 -0.81
C LEU A 21 2.56 -3.24 -1.39
N PHE A 22 2.94 -2.89 -2.61
CA PHE A 22 4.13 -3.37 -3.29
C PHE A 22 5.22 -2.30 -3.27
N GLY A 23 6.40 -2.66 -2.77
CA GLY A 23 7.57 -1.81 -2.68
C GLY A 23 8.65 -2.25 -3.67
N PHE A 24 9.16 -1.34 -4.49
CA PHE A 24 10.28 -1.63 -5.39
C PHE A 24 11.14 -0.40 -5.67
N LYS A 25 12.40 -0.64 -6.07
CA LYS A 25 13.32 0.42 -6.46
C LYS A 25 13.09 0.83 -7.92
N SER A 26 13.04 2.14 -8.18
CA SER A 26 12.96 2.73 -9.52
C SER A 26 14.00 3.85 -9.61
N GLY A 27 15.16 3.53 -10.21
CA GLY A 27 16.32 4.43 -10.23
C GLY A 27 16.83 4.70 -8.81
N ALA A 28 16.95 5.99 -8.44
CA ALA A 28 17.36 6.42 -7.10
C ALA A 28 16.21 6.46 -6.08
N THR A 29 14.96 6.25 -6.50
CA THR A 29 13.77 6.38 -5.64
C THR A 29 13.16 5.01 -5.33
N TRP A 30 12.46 4.93 -4.20
CA TRP A 30 11.61 3.80 -3.88
C TRP A 30 10.15 4.13 -4.17
N ILE A 31 9.45 3.18 -4.76
CA ILE A 31 8.02 3.26 -5.03
C ILE A 31 7.31 2.33 -4.07
N LEU A 32 6.28 2.83 -3.41
CA LEU A 32 5.32 2.03 -2.67
C LEU A 32 3.93 2.28 -3.27
N GLY A 33 3.21 1.22 -3.64
CA GLY A 33 1.92 1.36 -4.29
C GLY A 33 1.01 0.15 -4.17
N ALA A 34 -0.25 0.29 -4.56
CA ALA A 34 -1.26 -0.76 -4.56
C ALA A 34 -1.93 -0.85 -5.94
N PHE A 35 -2.21 -2.07 -6.39
CA PHE A 35 -3.07 -2.30 -7.54
C PHE A 35 -4.52 -2.32 -7.09
N ALA A 36 -5.33 -1.40 -7.61
CA ALA A 36 -6.76 -1.38 -7.37
C ALA A 36 -7.52 -1.55 -8.70
N ARG A 37 -8.60 -2.31 -8.66
CA ARG A 37 -9.58 -2.39 -9.75
C ARG A 37 -10.73 -1.44 -9.41
N ILE A 38 -11.08 -0.59 -10.35
CA ILE A 38 -12.26 0.25 -10.29
C ILE A 38 -13.25 -0.37 -11.25
N ASP A 39 -14.40 -0.80 -10.77
CA ASP A 39 -15.34 -1.64 -11.53
C ASP A 39 -15.85 -0.96 -12.82
N ASP A 40 -15.84 0.38 -12.88
CA ASP A 40 -16.20 1.16 -14.08
C ASP A 40 -15.10 1.19 -15.17
N TYR A 41 -13.91 0.62 -14.91
CA TYR A 41 -12.81 0.52 -15.87
C TYR A 41 -12.58 -0.94 -16.24
N GLU A 42 -13.20 -1.40 -17.33
CA GLU A 42 -13.23 -2.82 -17.73
C GLU A 42 -11.86 -3.47 -18.00
N GLU A 43 -10.78 -2.69 -18.24
CA GLU A 43 -9.52 -3.28 -18.74
C GLU A 43 -8.22 -2.92 -17.97
N ALA A 44 -8.21 -1.96 -17.05
CA ALA A 44 -6.95 -1.54 -16.40
C ALA A 44 -7.00 -1.59 -14.87
N SER A 45 -6.21 -2.49 -14.28
CA SER A 45 -5.84 -2.35 -12.86
C SER A 45 -4.96 -1.12 -12.70
N LEU A 46 -5.43 -0.14 -11.94
CA LEU A 46 -4.70 1.10 -11.69
C LEU A 46 -3.67 0.88 -10.58
N PHE A 47 -2.48 1.45 -10.77
CA PHE A 47 -1.43 1.43 -9.77
C PHE A 47 -1.34 2.78 -9.06
N PHE A 48 -1.89 2.85 -7.85
CA PHE A 48 -1.78 4.03 -6.99
C PHE A 48 -0.47 3.95 -6.22
N TYR A 49 0.32 5.03 -6.18
CA TYR A 49 1.65 4.98 -5.59
C TYR A 49 2.09 6.27 -4.91
N THR A 50 3.13 6.15 -4.09
CA THR A 50 3.87 7.26 -3.52
C THR A 50 5.37 7.02 -3.71
N ARG A 51 6.14 8.10 -3.82
CA ARG A 51 7.60 8.05 -3.88
C ARG A 51 8.18 8.16 -2.48
N MET A 52 9.19 7.38 -2.20
CA MET A 52 9.92 7.35 -0.94
C MET A 52 11.41 7.60 -1.20
N SER A 53 12.05 8.31 -0.26
CA SER A 53 13.49 8.57 -0.29
C SER A 53 14.34 7.34 0.05
N GLY A 54 13.73 6.26 0.55
CA GLY A 54 14.41 5.03 0.95
C GLY A 54 13.49 3.82 0.98
N GLU A 55 14.09 2.66 1.24
CA GLU A 55 13.39 1.37 1.33
C GLU A 55 12.32 1.39 2.44
N PRO A 56 11.15 0.74 2.23
CA PRO A 56 10.18 0.55 3.30
C PRO A 56 10.82 -0.11 4.54
N PRO A 57 10.81 0.54 5.71
CA PRO A 57 11.57 0.08 6.88
C PRO A 57 10.94 -1.13 7.59
N ALA A 58 9.75 -1.56 7.19
CA ALA A 58 9.05 -2.69 7.77
C ALA A 58 8.08 -3.36 6.78
N GLY A 59 7.68 -4.60 7.12
CA GLY A 59 6.79 -5.43 6.31
C GLY A 59 5.29 -5.10 6.44
N PHE A 60 4.92 -4.11 7.24
CA PHE A 60 3.54 -3.67 7.39
C PHE A 60 3.45 -2.15 7.49
N VAL A 61 2.29 -1.62 7.10
CA VAL A 61 1.83 -0.29 7.46
C VAL A 61 0.62 -0.44 8.37
N ARG A 62 0.71 0.10 9.59
CA ARG A 62 -0.44 0.22 10.49
C ARG A 62 -1.20 1.49 10.17
N TYR A 63 -2.52 1.45 10.23
CA TYR A 63 -3.36 2.62 10.10
C TYR A 63 -4.58 2.54 11.02
N SER A 64 -5.00 3.70 11.52
CA SER A 64 -6.25 3.81 12.28
C SER A 64 -7.38 4.26 11.36
N PRO A 65 -8.47 3.47 11.22
CA PRO A 65 -9.68 3.92 10.54
C PRO A 65 -10.31 5.16 11.22
N ALA A 66 -10.14 5.29 12.54
CA ALA A 66 -10.64 6.43 13.31
C ALA A 66 -9.78 7.70 13.14
N LYS A 67 -8.48 7.55 12.88
CA LYS A 67 -7.53 8.66 12.69
C LYS A 67 -6.55 8.34 11.56
N THR A 68 -6.89 8.72 10.35
CA THR A 68 -6.09 8.44 9.15
C THR A 68 -4.70 9.08 9.16
N THR A 69 -4.47 10.11 9.99
CA THR A 69 -3.14 10.69 10.24
C THR A 69 -2.20 9.75 10.99
N GLU A 70 -2.74 8.80 11.77
CA GLU A 70 -1.98 7.78 12.47
C GLU A 70 -1.68 6.60 11.53
N THR A 71 -0.80 6.86 10.57
CA THR A 71 -0.30 5.85 9.62
C THR A 71 1.22 5.75 9.75
N ALA A 72 1.74 4.54 10.01
CA ALA A 72 3.17 4.33 10.16
C ALA A 72 3.60 2.91 9.74
N PHE A 73 4.86 2.74 9.39
CA PHE A 73 5.42 1.41 9.21
C PHE A 73 5.48 0.66 10.55
N SER A 74 5.22 -0.64 10.54
CA SER A 74 5.31 -1.48 11.72
C SER A 74 5.92 -2.85 11.42
N LYS A 75 6.66 -3.37 12.39
CA LYS A 75 7.20 -4.74 12.40
C LYS A 75 6.31 -5.71 13.19
N LYS A 76 5.28 -5.20 13.87
CA LYS A 76 4.35 -5.96 14.70
C LYS A 76 2.91 -5.73 14.25
N THR A 77 2.03 -6.67 14.57
CA THR A 77 0.61 -6.66 14.19
C THR A 77 -0.32 -6.91 15.38
N ASP A 78 0.16 -6.69 16.60
CA ASP A 78 -0.50 -7.03 17.86
C ASP A 78 -1.07 -5.80 18.60
N GLU A 79 -0.89 -4.58 18.07
CA GLU A 79 -1.45 -3.38 18.69
C GLU A 79 -2.95 -3.25 18.33
N HIS A 80 -3.78 -3.15 19.36
CA HIS A 80 -5.20 -2.93 19.20
C HIS A 80 -5.50 -1.56 18.59
N GLY A 81 -6.64 -1.46 17.89
CA GLY A 81 -7.11 -0.20 17.29
C GLY A 81 -6.45 0.14 15.94
N PHE A 82 -5.54 -0.71 15.45
CA PHE A 82 -4.92 -0.57 14.15
C PHE A 82 -5.31 -1.70 13.20
N VAL A 83 -5.39 -1.34 11.94
CA VAL A 83 -5.42 -2.29 10.83
C VAL A 83 -4.04 -2.32 10.18
N TYR A 84 -3.60 -3.50 9.77
CA TYR A 84 -2.27 -3.72 9.22
C TYR A 84 -2.34 -4.13 7.76
N ILE A 85 -1.72 -3.32 6.89
CA ILE A 85 -1.58 -3.62 5.47
C ILE A 85 -0.17 -4.15 5.22
N LYS A 86 -0.08 -5.33 4.59
CA LYS A 86 1.20 -5.96 4.26
C LYS A 86 1.96 -5.14 3.21
N VAL A 87 3.26 -4.99 3.42
CA VAL A 87 4.22 -4.44 2.47
C VAL A 87 5.02 -5.60 1.88
N VAL A 88 4.86 -5.82 0.58
CA VAL A 88 5.57 -6.83 -0.20
C VAL A 88 6.68 -6.15 -1.00
N LYS A 89 7.94 -6.41 -0.63
CA LYS A 89 9.08 -5.96 -1.41
C LYS A 89 9.24 -6.84 -2.64
N LEU A 90 9.22 -6.23 -3.83
CA LEU A 90 9.50 -6.92 -5.08
C LEU A 90 11.01 -6.92 -5.33
N ALA A 91 11.51 -7.99 -5.96
CA ALA A 91 12.91 -8.11 -6.34
C ALA A 91 13.30 -7.03 -7.37
N GLU A 92 12.38 -6.72 -8.29
CA GLU A 92 12.56 -5.75 -9.36
C GLU A 92 11.31 -4.88 -9.54
N LYS A 93 11.42 -3.84 -10.38
CA LYS A 93 10.29 -2.99 -10.76
C LYS A 93 9.18 -3.86 -11.38
N HIS A 94 7.93 -3.62 -10.97
CA HIS A 94 6.80 -4.37 -11.52
C HIS A 94 6.59 -4.05 -13.02
N PRO A 95 6.46 -5.05 -13.92
CA PRO A 95 6.46 -4.83 -15.37
C PRO A 95 5.26 -4.02 -15.87
N LEU A 96 4.11 -4.13 -15.19
CA LEU A 96 2.91 -3.36 -15.53
C LEU A 96 2.94 -1.89 -15.07
N VAL A 97 3.96 -1.47 -14.33
CA VAL A 97 4.06 -0.09 -13.84
C VAL A 97 4.99 0.71 -14.75
N GLN A 98 4.42 1.57 -15.58
CA GLN A 98 5.14 2.50 -16.44
C GLN A 98 5.00 3.93 -15.90
N PHE A 99 6.08 4.71 -15.93
CA PHE A 99 6.12 6.10 -15.43
C PHE A 99 6.67 7.00 -16.52
#